data_AF-A0A4Q3TI22-F1
#
_entry.id   AF-A0A4Q3TI22-F1
#
_cell.length_a   1.000
_cell.length_b   1.000
_cell.length_c   1.000
_cell.angle_alpha   90.00
_cell.angle_beta   90.00
_cell.angle_gamma   90.00
#
_symmetry.space_group_name_H-M   'P 1'
#
loop_
_entity.id
_entity.type
_entity.pdbx_description
1 polymer ?
#
loop_
_entity_poly.entity_id
_entity_poly.type
_entity_poly.pdbx_seq_one_letter_code
_entity_poly.pdbx_strand_id
1 'polypeptide(L)'
;MRMHKYLMILPASLLAMQAGAVTQAAAEKIAAGYVASLPPAEVSYEAVRSVVADLDSDGTPEILVQTALLGPTFWSYRLDVLADRGKGYRIAGSADLWGEVESMSADKSVVVVKSKMPAPGDPRCCPSLDKTYRYRWQNGKVSEIE
;
A
#
# COMPACT_ATOMS: atom_id res chain seq x y z
N MET A 1 0.65 61.29 -35.42
CA MET A 1 0.35 60.72 -34.09
C MET A 1 0.04 59.24 -34.25
N ARG A 2 0.79 58.35 -33.59
CA ARG A 2 0.84 56.89 -33.84
C ARG A 2 -0.22 56.12 -33.02
N MET A 3 -1.10 55.39 -33.71
CA MET A 3 -2.01 54.40 -33.11
C MET A 3 -1.22 53.16 -32.65
N HIS A 4 -1.36 52.76 -31.39
CA HIS A 4 -0.80 51.52 -30.86
C HIS A 4 -1.90 50.46 -30.77
N LYS A 5 -1.72 49.36 -31.52
CA LYS A 5 -2.51 48.12 -31.45
C LYS A 5 -2.12 47.35 -30.18
N TYR A 6 -3.07 47.11 -29.28
CA TYR A 6 -2.91 46.16 -28.19
C TYR A 6 -3.31 44.76 -28.67
N LEU A 7 -2.32 43.88 -28.78
CA LEU A 7 -2.50 42.44 -29.00
C LEU A 7 -2.76 41.80 -27.63
N MET A 8 -4.01 41.41 -27.35
CA MET A 8 -4.33 40.58 -26.18
C MET A 8 -3.90 39.14 -26.46
N ILE A 9 -2.92 38.65 -25.70
CA ILE A 9 -2.55 37.24 -25.65
C ILE A 9 -3.44 36.59 -24.58
N LEU A 10 -4.38 35.74 -25.00
CA LEU A 10 -5.11 34.88 -24.08
C LEU A 10 -4.17 33.80 -23.54
N PRO A 11 -4.10 33.58 -22.21
CA PRO A 11 -3.44 32.41 -21.67
C PRO A 11 -4.29 31.18 -21.98
N ALA A 12 -3.71 30.23 -22.72
CA ALA A 12 -4.27 28.91 -22.91
C ALA A 12 -4.23 28.17 -21.57
N SER A 13 -5.38 28.06 -20.91
CA SER A 13 -5.55 27.24 -19.71
C SER A 13 -5.33 25.77 -20.07
N LEU A 14 -4.16 25.24 -19.73
CA LEU A 14 -3.90 23.81 -19.68
C LEU A 14 -4.79 23.20 -18.60
N LEU A 15 -5.92 22.61 -19.01
CA LEU A 15 -6.57 21.58 -18.23
C LEU A 15 -5.65 20.36 -18.22
N ALA A 16 -4.85 20.23 -17.16
CA ALA A 16 -4.18 18.97 -16.86
C ALA A 16 -5.27 17.93 -16.61
N MET A 17 -5.39 16.94 -17.50
CA MET A 17 -6.10 15.70 -17.19
C MET A 17 -5.39 15.08 -15.99
N GLN A 18 -6.03 15.07 -14.83
CA GLN A 18 -5.61 14.21 -13.73
C GLN A 18 -5.75 12.77 -14.21
N ALA A 19 -4.63 12.10 -14.47
CA ALA A 19 -4.60 10.65 -14.54
C ALA A 19 -5.26 10.14 -13.26
N GLY A 20 -6.35 9.38 -13.41
CA GLY A 20 -7.21 9.02 -12.28
C GLY A 20 -6.43 8.23 -11.25
N ALA A 21 -6.21 8.83 -10.08
CA ALA A 21 -5.67 8.12 -8.93
C ALA A 21 -6.53 6.89 -8.66
N VAL A 22 -5.89 5.74 -8.41
CA VAL A 22 -6.63 4.51 -8.09
C VAL A 22 -7.48 4.76 -6.84
N THR A 23 -8.76 4.41 -6.90
CA THR A 23 -9.65 4.56 -5.74
C THR A 23 -9.42 3.41 -4.77
N GLN A 24 -9.75 3.62 -3.49
CA GLN A 24 -9.69 2.56 -2.48
C GLN A 24 -10.48 1.30 -2.89
N ALA A 25 -11.68 1.47 -3.45
CA ALA A 25 -12.49 0.34 -3.92
C ALA A 25 -11.85 -0.41 -5.11
N ALA A 26 -11.18 0.31 -6.01
CA ALA A 26 -10.41 -0.32 -7.09
C ALA A 26 -9.20 -1.07 -6.53
N ALA A 27 -8.52 -0.49 -5.53
CA ALA A 27 -7.39 -1.11 -4.86
C ALA A 27 -7.78 -2.41 -4.14
N GLU A 28 -8.92 -2.46 -3.45
CA GLU A 28 -9.45 -3.67 -2.83
C GLU A 28 -9.73 -4.77 -3.86
N LYS A 29 -10.31 -4.42 -5.01
CA LYS A 29 -10.54 -5.37 -6.11
C LYS A 29 -9.23 -5.90 -6.68
N ILE A 30 -8.23 -5.03 -6.86
CA ILE A 30 -6.89 -5.42 -7.34
C ILE A 30 -6.20 -6.32 -6.32
N ALA A 31 -6.26 -5.99 -5.02
CA ALA A 31 -5.70 -6.78 -3.94
C ALA A 31 -6.33 -8.18 -3.86
N ALA A 32 -7.66 -8.27 -3.97
CA ALA A 32 -8.37 -9.55 -4.02
C ALA A 32 -7.94 -10.39 -5.24
N GLY A 33 -7.82 -9.77 -6.42
CA GLY A 33 -7.33 -10.43 -7.63
C GLY A 33 -5.88 -10.90 -7.51
N TYR A 34 -5.02 -10.09 -6.88
CA TYR A 34 -3.62 -10.44 -6.59
C TYR A 34 -3.55 -11.68 -5.69
N VAL A 35 -4.23 -11.66 -4.55
CA VAL A 35 -4.26 -12.78 -3.59
C VAL A 35 -4.81 -14.04 -4.24
N ALA A 36 -5.87 -13.94 -5.05
CA ALA A 36 -6.43 -15.07 -5.80
C ALA A 36 -5.46 -15.63 -6.87
N SER A 37 -4.49 -14.83 -7.32
CA SER A 37 -3.47 -15.26 -8.28
C SER A 37 -2.24 -15.89 -7.64
N LEU A 38 -2.11 -15.82 -6.30
CA LEU A 38 -1.02 -16.45 -5.59
C LEU A 38 -1.09 -17.98 -5.76
N PRO A 39 0.07 -18.65 -5.92
CA PRO A 39 0.07 -20.09 -6.12
C PRO A 39 -0.54 -20.79 -4.91
N PRO A 40 -1.35 -21.83 -5.11
CA PRO A 40 -1.81 -22.65 -4.00
C PRO A 40 -0.60 -23.20 -3.26
N ALA A 41 -0.56 -22.95 -1.96
CA ALA A 41 0.43 -23.46 -1.04
C ALA A 41 -0.28 -24.34 -0.01
N GLU A 42 0.44 -24.84 0.99
CA GLU A 42 -0.18 -25.39 2.21
C GLU A 42 -0.93 -24.33 3.04
N VAL A 43 -1.05 -23.10 2.52
CA VAL A 43 -1.78 -21.98 3.12
C VAL A 43 -2.85 -21.47 2.15
N SER A 44 -3.94 -20.95 2.70
CA SER A 44 -4.81 -20.02 1.97
C SER A 44 -4.32 -18.58 2.16
N TYR A 45 -4.63 -17.74 1.19
CA TYR A 45 -4.29 -16.32 1.22
C TYR A 45 -5.56 -15.48 1.33
N GLU A 46 -5.48 -14.41 2.11
CA GLU A 46 -6.56 -13.43 2.24
C GLU A 46 -6.00 -12.01 2.19
N ALA A 47 -6.65 -11.13 1.43
CA ALA A 47 -6.39 -9.69 1.49
C ALA A 47 -7.17 -9.10 2.67
N VAL A 48 -6.51 -8.90 3.80
CA VAL A 48 -7.15 -8.42 5.04
C VAL A 48 -7.51 -6.94 4.95
N ARG A 49 -6.60 -6.14 4.41
CA ARG A 49 -6.81 -4.70 4.17
C ARG A 49 -5.92 -4.23 3.01
N SER A 50 -6.31 -3.11 2.42
CA SER A 50 -5.47 -2.41 1.44
C SER A 50 -5.39 -0.92 1.73
N VAL A 51 -4.29 -0.28 1.34
CA VAL A 51 -4.05 1.16 1.46
C VAL A 51 -3.47 1.65 0.15
N VAL A 52 -3.99 2.79 -0.33
CA VAL A 52 -3.47 3.47 -1.52
C VAL A 52 -2.54 4.60 -1.10
N ALA A 53 -1.32 4.61 -1.62
CA ALA A 53 -0.37 5.69 -1.38
C ALA A 53 0.69 5.77 -2.49
N ASP A 54 1.05 6.98 -2.89
CA ASP A 54 2.18 7.24 -3.78
C ASP A 54 3.48 7.22 -2.95
N LEU A 55 4.20 6.10 -2.98
CA LEU A 55 5.34 5.84 -2.09
C LEU A 55 6.65 6.43 -2.62
N ASP A 56 6.76 6.60 -3.95
CA ASP A 56 7.96 7.11 -4.61
C ASP A 56 7.78 8.47 -5.30
N SER A 57 6.58 9.06 -5.18
CA SER A 57 6.24 10.39 -5.70
C SER A 57 6.29 10.49 -7.22
N ASP A 58 6.04 9.38 -7.94
CA ASP A 58 5.98 9.36 -9.40
C ASP A 58 4.60 9.77 -9.97
N GLY A 59 3.61 9.97 -9.09
CA GLY A 59 2.22 10.34 -9.42
C GLY A 59 1.30 9.16 -9.72
N THR A 60 1.82 7.93 -9.73
CA THR A 60 1.08 6.67 -9.82
C THR A 60 1.10 5.99 -8.46
N PRO A 61 -0.03 5.94 -7.73
CA PRO A 61 -0.01 5.37 -6.39
C PRO A 61 0.26 3.86 -6.40
N GLU A 62 0.96 3.38 -5.39
CA GLU A 62 1.03 1.96 -5.03
C GLU A 62 -0.21 1.51 -4.25
N ILE A 63 -0.44 0.20 -4.27
CA ILE A 63 -1.39 -0.48 -3.39
C ILE A 63 -0.62 -1.33 -2.39
N LEU A 64 -0.73 -0.97 -1.12
CA LEU A 64 -0.24 -1.75 0.00
C LEU A 64 -1.31 -2.76 0.40
N VAL A 65 -0.95 -4.03 0.55
CA VAL A 65 -1.87 -5.11 0.93
C VAL A 65 -1.33 -5.79 2.17
N GLN A 66 -2.16 -5.88 3.22
CA GLN A 66 -1.91 -6.87 4.27
C GLN A 66 -2.45 -8.20 3.78
N THR A 67 -1.56 -9.13 3.51
CA THR A 67 -1.91 -10.49 3.13
C THR A 67 -1.81 -11.39 4.35
N ALA A 68 -2.89 -12.08 4.70
CA ALA A 68 -2.85 -13.19 5.65
C ALA A 68 -2.46 -14.48 4.92
N LEU A 69 -1.58 -15.24 5.54
CA LEU A 69 -1.22 -16.61 5.16
C LEU A 69 -1.80 -17.52 6.24
N LEU A 70 -2.82 -18.29 5.89
CA LEU A 70 -3.57 -19.12 6.82
C LEU A 70 -3.23 -20.59 6.57
N GLY A 71 -2.37 -21.15 7.44
CA GLY A 71 -2.04 -22.57 7.44
C GLY A 71 -2.93 -23.36 8.40
N PRO A 72 -2.79 -24.69 8.43
CA PRO A 72 -3.61 -25.55 9.30
C PRO A 72 -3.41 -25.29 10.80
N THR A 73 -2.20 -24.86 11.20
CA THR A 73 -1.78 -24.69 12.60
C THR A 73 -1.12 -23.36 12.90
N PHE A 74 -1.04 -22.47 11.92
CA PHE A 74 -0.40 -21.17 12.05
C PHE A 74 -1.09 -20.15 11.15
N TRP A 75 -0.90 -18.89 11.50
CA TRP A 75 -1.15 -17.77 10.59
C TRP A 75 0.04 -16.83 10.65
N SER A 76 0.28 -16.14 9.54
CA SER A 76 1.21 -15.00 9.51
C SER A 76 0.65 -13.90 8.63
N TYR A 77 1.18 -12.69 8.78
CA TYR A 77 0.82 -11.55 7.96
C TYR A 77 2.03 -11.07 7.18
N ARG A 78 1.79 -10.57 5.97
CA ARG A 78 2.80 -9.97 5.10
C ARG A 78 2.28 -8.65 4.56
N LEU A 79 3.17 -7.67 4.43
CA LEU A 79 2.97 -6.46 3.66
C LEU A 79 3.42 -6.73 2.23
N ASP A 80 2.48 -6.67 1.30
CA ASP A 80 2.75 -6.74 -0.14
C ASP A 80 2.54 -5.36 -0.77
N VAL A 81 3.50 -4.89 -1.56
CA VAL A 81 3.39 -3.63 -2.31
C VAL A 81 3.18 -3.95 -3.78
N LEU A 82 2.04 -3.52 -4.31
CA LEU A 82 1.71 -3.63 -5.72
C LEU A 82 1.95 -2.27 -6.39
N ALA A 83 2.74 -2.25 -7.46
CA ALA A 83 3.01 -1.06 -8.25
C ALA A 83 2.55 -1.26 -9.70
N ASP A 84 2.06 -0.21 -10.34
CA ASP A 84 1.78 -0.21 -11.78
C ASP A 84 2.96 0.36 -12.56
N ARG A 85 3.60 -0.49 -13.37
CA ARG A 85 4.71 -0.09 -14.25
C ARG A 85 4.29 -0.01 -15.72
N GLY A 86 3.06 0.45 -15.98
CA GLY A 86 2.47 0.60 -17.31
C GLY A 86 1.85 -0.69 -17.89
N LYS A 87 1.71 -1.74 -17.08
CA LYS A 87 1.11 -3.03 -17.47
C LYS A 87 0.10 -3.54 -16.44
N GLY A 88 -0.40 -2.63 -15.60
CA GLY A 88 -1.22 -2.92 -14.44
C GLY A 88 -0.40 -3.27 -13.21
N TYR A 89 -1.08 -3.27 -12.07
CA TYR A 89 -0.51 -3.52 -10.76
C TYR A 89 0.05 -4.93 -10.62
N ARG A 90 1.31 -5.03 -10.19
CA ARG A 90 2.02 -6.28 -9.90
C ARG A 90 2.81 -6.16 -8.61
N ILE A 91 3.07 -7.30 -7.97
CA ILE A 91 3.95 -7.34 -6.79
C ILE A 91 5.30 -6.72 -7.14
N ALA A 92 5.67 -5.71 -6.38
CA ALA A 92 6.92 -5.00 -6.54
C ALA A 92 7.87 -5.34 -5.38
N GLY A 93 7.36 -5.67 -4.20
CA GLY A 93 8.15 -6.12 -3.05
C GLY A 93 7.28 -6.44 -1.84
N SER A 94 7.87 -7.08 -0.83
CA SER A 94 7.13 -7.54 0.35
C SER A 94 8.01 -7.59 1.62
N ALA A 95 7.37 -7.61 2.79
CA ALA A 95 8.00 -7.82 4.09
C ALA A 95 7.03 -8.49 5.07
N ASP A 96 7.55 -9.22 6.05
CA ASP A 96 6.71 -9.82 7.10
C ASP A 96 6.13 -8.73 8.03
N LEU A 97 4.89 -8.96 8.46
CA LEU A 97 4.22 -8.14 9.46
C LEU A 97 4.13 -8.89 10.78
N TRP A 98 4.42 -8.16 11.86
CA TRP A 98 4.47 -8.72 13.19
C TRP A 98 3.21 -8.41 14.00
N GLY A 99 2.78 -9.42 14.76
CA GLY A 99 1.64 -9.33 15.67
C GLY A 99 0.29 -9.30 14.96
N GLU A 100 -0.73 -8.96 15.72
CA GLU A 100 -2.06 -8.71 15.20
C GLU A 100 -2.14 -7.26 14.72
N VAL A 101 -2.21 -7.06 13.40
CA VAL A 101 -2.25 -5.72 12.82
C VAL A 101 -3.60 -5.05 13.12
N GLU A 102 -3.57 -3.91 13.80
CA GLU A 102 -4.75 -3.09 14.08
C GLU A 102 -4.97 -2.02 13.02
N SER A 103 -3.89 -1.40 12.51
CA SER A 103 -3.98 -0.38 11.46
C SER A 103 -2.76 -0.41 10.53
N MET A 104 -2.97 -0.02 9.28
CA MET A 104 -1.92 0.21 8.30
C MET A 104 -2.21 1.55 7.62
N SER A 105 -1.21 2.41 7.52
CA SER A 105 -1.27 3.67 6.80
C SER A 105 0.06 3.93 6.13
N ALA A 106 0.12 4.88 5.20
CA ALA A 106 1.38 5.30 4.60
C ALA A 106 1.46 6.81 4.48
N ASP A 107 2.69 7.31 4.61
CA ASP A 107 3.07 8.69 4.38
C ASP A 107 4.36 8.68 3.56
N LYS A 108 4.26 9.08 2.29
CA LYS A 108 5.34 8.99 1.29
C LYS A 108 5.90 7.55 1.27
N SER A 109 7.23 7.40 1.25
CA SER A 109 7.92 6.11 1.25
C SER A 109 7.79 5.26 2.53
N VAL A 110 7.06 5.72 3.57
CA VAL A 110 6.99 5.01 4.86
C VAL A 110 5.58 4.49 5.12
N VAL A 111 5.49 3.17 5.29
CA VAL A 111 4.29 2.47 5.77
C VAL A 111 4.38 2.35 7.28
N VAL A 112 3.33 2.77 7.99
CA VAL A 112 3.19 2.66 9.43
C VAL A 112 2.17 1.58 9.74
N VAL A 113 2.56 0.61 10.55
CA VAL A 113 1.72 -0.52 10.95
C VAL A 113 1.62 -0.50 12.47
N LYS A 114 0.40 -0.37 12.99
CA LYS A 114 0.14 -0.56 14.42
C LYS A 114 -0.34 -1.98 14.64
N SER A 115 0.27 -2.66 15.60
CA SER A 115 -0.04 -4.06 15.91
C SER A 115 -0.12 -4.29 17.42
N LYS A 116 -0.83 -5.35 17.81
CA LYS A 116 -0.77 -5.95 19.14
C LYS A 116 0.20 -7.13 19.16
N MET A 117 1.08 -7.13 20.15
CA MET A 117 1.99 -8.23 20.47
C MET A 117 1.60 -8.87 21.80
N PRO A 118 1.93 -10.16 22.02
CA PRO A 118 1.74 -10.77 23.33
C PRO A 118 2.61 -10.10 24.41
N ALA A 119 2.00 -9.66 25.50
CA ALA A 119 2.66 -9.31 26.75
C ALA A 119 2.81 -10.55 27.65
N PRO A 120 3.74 -10.53 28.64
CA PRO A 120 3.77 -11.57 29.66
C PRO A 120 2.42 -11.70 30.38
N GLY A 121 1.82 -12.88 30.31
CA GLY A 121 0.53 -13.18 30.93
C GLY A 121 -0.69 -13.03 30.03
N ASP A 122 -0.53 -12.56 28.78
CA ASP A 122 -1.63 -12.50 27.83
C ASP A 122 -2.11 -13.92 27.45
N PRO A 123 -3.45 -14.14 27.35
CA PRO A 123 -3.97 -15.30 26.66
C PRO A 123 -3.50 -15.31 25.20
N ARG A 124 -3.25 -16.50 24.62
CA ARG A 124 -2.77 -16.62 23.23
C ARG A 124 -3.65 -15.92 22.19
N CYS A 125 -4.96 -15.80 22.46
CA CYS A 125 -5.92 -15.16 21.57
C CYS A 125 -5.85 -13.64 21.56
N CYS A 126 -5.22 -13.05 22.56
CA CYS A 126 -5.62 -11.74 23.04
C CYS A 126 -4.38 -10.90 23.41
N PRO A 127 -3.53 -10.59 22.43
CA PRO A 127 -2.33 -9.77 22.64
C PRO A 127 -2.72 -8.34 23.06
N SER A 128 -2.00 -7.78 24.04
CA SER A 128 -2.31 -6.46 24.61
C SER A 128 -1.20 -5.42 24.41
N LEU A 129 0.04 -5.85 24.12
CA LEU A 129 1.19 -4.94 24.00
C LEU A 129 1.16 -4.18 22.67
N ASP A 130 0.97 -2.86 22.74
CA ASP A 130 1.04 -1.99 21.57
C ASP A 130 2.44 -1.94 20.96
N LYS A 131 2.52 -2.14 19.65
CA LYS A 131 3.72 -1.94 18.84
C LYS A 131 3.40 -1.15 17.59
N THR A 132 4.34 -0.30 17.18
CA THR A 132 4.31 0.39 15.90
C THR A 132 5.54 -0.03 15.12
N TYR A 133 5.32 -0.67 13.98
CA TYR A 133 6.34 -1.01 13.01
C TYR A 133 6.33 0.01 11.89
N ARG A 134 7.50 0.33 11.35
CA ARG A 134 7.65 1.21 10.20
C ARG A 134 8.38 0.45 9.12
N TYR A 135 7.90 0.59 7.89
CA TYR A 135 8.52 -0.03 6.73
C TYR A 135 8.81 1.03 5.69
N ARG A 136 10.03 1.05 5.15
CA ARG A 136 10.38 1.89 4.02
C ARG A 136 10.26 1.11 2.73
N TRP A 137 9.58 1.72 1.76
CA TRP A 137 9.61 1.32 0.37
C TRP A 137 10.71 2.11 -0.36
N GLN A 138 11.66 1.41 -0.97
CA GLN A 138 12.68 2.04 -1.81
C GLN A 138 13.21 1.06 -2.83
N ASN A 139 13.32 1.48 -4.10
CA ASN A 139 13.92 0.68 -5.18
C ASN A 139 13.31 -0.73 -5.34
N GLY A 140 11.99 -0.86 -5.18
CA GLY A 140 11.31 -2.16 -5.26
C GLY A 140 11.51 -3.07 -4.04
N LYS A 141 12.00 -2.52 -2.92
CA LYS A 141 12.21 -3.28 -1.69
C LYS A 141 11.41 -2.65 -0.55
N VAL A 142 10.75 -3.50 0.23
CA VAL A 142 10.21 -3.15 1.55
C VAL A 142 11.25 -3.53 2.60
N SER A 143 11.53 -2.65 3.56
CA SER A 143 12.40 -2.99 4.69
C SER A 143 11.88 -2.33 5.96
N GLU A 144 11.84 -3.10 7.06
CA GLU A 144 11.53 -2.55 8.38
C GLU A 144 12.60 -1.51 8.77
N ILE A 145 12.16 -0.41 9.37
CA ILE A 145 12.99 0.68 9.89
C ILE A 145 12.55 1.00 11.33
N GLU A 146 13.46 1.58 12.12
CA GLU A 146 13.19 2.03 13.49
C GLU A 146 12.29 3.30 13.54
#